data_AF-A0A537JSE2-F1
#
_entry.id   AF-A0A537JSE2-F1
#
_cell.length_a   1.000
_cell.length_b   1.000
_cell.length_c   1.000
_cell.angle_alpha   90.00
_cell.angle_beta   90.00
_cell.angle_gamma   90.00
#
_symmetry.space_group_name_H-M   'P 1'
#
loop_
_entity.id
_entity.type
_entity.pdbx_description
1 polymer ?
#
loop_
_entity_poly.entity_id
_entity_poly.type
_entity_poly.pdbx_seq_one_letter_code
_entity_poly.pdbx_strand_id
1 'polypeptide(L)'
;MASEKSESKKFPVTKRLTQNTFTHYNYFFNANNRLNEVLEIAKAAHIDDFTELLSFYNYSLDETAANKEQLDSVIYKSTTGIVLHDLRNDWIDNLYLLTGAAYYLRQQFDSAYLTFQFINYAWARKEKDGYYQTIGSKFDGNNAFSVSTQEKNSLPRKVFSEPPSRNDAFIWQIRTLMALEEYGQAASLIITLKNDPAFPKRLQSDLEEVQALWF
;
A
#
# COMPACT_ATOMS: atom_id res chain seq x y z
N MET A 1 -8.26 -24.08 1.96
CA MET A 1 -8.95 -22.83 2.37
C MET A 1 -9.82 -22.25 1.23
N ALA A 2 -10.61 -21.19 1.45
CA ALA A 2 -11.46 -20.62 0.39
C ALA A 2 -10.63 -19.98 -0.75
N SER A 3 -9.47 -19.41 -0.41
CA SER A 3 -8.46 -18.87 -1.34
C SER A 3 -8.02 -19.92 -2.38
N GLU A 4 -7.76 -21.17 -1.97
CA GLU A 4 -7.35 -22.29 -2.85
C GLU A 4 -8.41 -22.74 -3.86
N LYS A 5 -9.70 -22.39 -3.65
CA LYS A 5 -10.81 -22.82 -4.51
C LYS A 5 -11.29 -21.71 -5.45
N SER A 6 -10.56 -20.60 -5.54
CA SER A 6 -10.93 -19.41 -6.31
C SER A 6 -10.93 -19.63 -7.82
N GLU A 7 -9.97 -20.41 -8.37
CA GLU A 7 -9.83 -20.63 -9.81
C GLU A 7 -10.96 -21.47 -10.44
N SER A 8 -11.60 -22.35 -9.67
CA SER A 8 -12.45 -23.40 -10.26
C SER A 8 -13.96 -23.07 -10.33
N LYS A 9 -14.41 -21.92 -9.79
CA LYS A 9 -15.84 -21.57 -9.71
C LYS A 9 -16.14 -20.15 -10.19
N LYS A 10 -17.27 -20.00 -10.91
CA LYS A 10 -17.85 -18.70 -11.28
C LYS A 10 -18.05 -17.83 -10.04
N PHE A 11 -17.71 -16.54 -10.14
CA PHE A 11 -17.84 -15.57 -9.06
C PHE A 11 -19.03 -14.64 -9.33
N PRO A 12 -20.24 -14.97 -8.84
CA PRO A 12 -21.42 -14.15 -9.09
C PRO A 12 -21.31 -12.81 -8.36
N VAL A 13 -21.90 -11.77 -8.94
CA VAL A 13 -21.84 -10.38 -8.44
C VAL A 13 -22.34 -10.27 -7.00
N THR A 14 -23.38 -11.02 -6.63
CA THR A 14 -23.92 -11.04 -5.25
C THR A 14 -22.92 -11.60 -4.25
N LYS A 15 -22.21 -12.67 -4.59
CA LYS A 15 -21.15 -13.25 -3.75
C LYS A 15 -19.96 -12.29 -3.64
N ARG A 16 -19.59 -11.60 -4.73
CA ARG A 16 -18.55 -10.56 -4.70
C ARG A 16 -18.92 -9.45 -3.73
N LEU A 17 -20.15 -8.93 -3.82
CA LEU A 17 -20.61 -7.84 -2.97
C LEU A 17 -20.60 -8.24 -1.49
N THR A 18 -21.16 -9.41 -1.15
CA THR A 18 -21.19 -9.86 0.25
C THR A 18 -19.81 -10.12 0.81
N GLN A 19 -18.91 -10.74 0.02
CA GLN A 19 -17.54 -10.96 0.44
C GLN A 19 -16.75 -9.66 0.59
N ASN A 20 -16.88 -8.72 -0.35
CA ASN A 20 -16.23 -7.42 -0.26
C ASN A 20 -16.67 -6.64 0.98
N THR A 21 -17.98 -6.56 1.24
CA THR A 21 -18.53 -5.90 2.43
C THR A 21 -18.01 -6.56 3.71
N PHE A 22 -18.01 -7.89 3.76
CA PHE A 22 -17.52 -8.63 4.92
C PHE A 22 -16.02 -8.38 5.15
N THR A 23 -15.20 -8.42 4.11
CA THR A 23 -13.75 -8.18 4.21
C THR A 23 -13.45 -6.76 4.62
N HIS A 24 -14.16 -5.79 4.04
CA HIS A 24 -14.03 -4.38 4.39
C HIS A 24 -14.26 -4.14 5.88
N TYR A 25 -15.46 -4.46 6.38
CA TYR A 25 -15.84 -4.06 7.74
C TYR A 25 -15.19 -4.94 8.82
N ASN A 26 -15.01 -6.23 8.57
CA ASN A 26 -14.48 -7.13 9.60
C ASN A 26 -12.95 -7.10 9.69
N TYR A 27 -12.26 -6.91 8.56
CA TYR A 27 -10.79 -6.96 8.52
C TYR A 27 -10.20 -5.59 8.25
N PHE A 28 -10.44 -5.02 7.07
CA PHE A 28 -9.76 -3.80 6.64
C PHE A 28 -10.02 -2.62 7.60
N PHE A 29 -11.28 -2.26 7.82
CA PHE A 29 -11.65 -1.13 8.69
C PHE A 29 -11.09 -1.29 10.11
N ASN A 30 -11.20 -2.49 10.68
CA ASN A 30 -10.70 -2.79 12.02
C ASN A 30 -9.17 -2.77 12.13
N ALA A 31 -8.47 -3.18 11.08
CA ALA A 31 -7.01 -3.16 11.03
C ALA A 31 -6.49 -1.74 10.78
N ASN A 32 -7.13 -1.00 9.86
CA ASN A 32 -6.80 0.39 9.57
C ASN A 32 -6.98 1.29 10.80
N ASN A 33 -8.08 1.15 11.54
CA ASN A 33 -8.30 1.95 12.75
C ASN A 33 -7.23 1.68 13.82
N ARG A 34 -6.80 0.42 14.00
CA ARG A 34 -5.72 0.08 14.93
C ARG A 34 -4.38 0.64 14.48
N LEU A 35 -4.08 0.60 13.19
CA LEU A 35 -2.86 1.20 12.64
C LEU A 35 -2.83 2.71 12.92
N ASN A 36 -3.96 3.39 12.69
CA ASN A 36 -4.10 4.82 12.99
C ASN A 36 -3.98 5.10 14.49
N GLU A 37 -4.58 4.28 15.34
CA GLU A 37 -4.45 4.40 16.80
C GLU A 37 -2.99 4.33 17.25
N VAL A 38 -2.18 3.43 16.69
CA VAL A 38 -0.74 3.37 16.97
C VAL A 38 -0.03 4.68 16.62
N LEU A 39 -0.35 5.25 15.45
CA LEU A 39 0.23 6.53 15.04
C LEU A 39 -0.21 7.68 15.96
N GLU A 40 -1.48 7.73 16.36
CA GLU A 40 -1.98 8.76 17.25
C GLU A 40 -1.36 8.64 18.66
N ILE A 41 -1.17 7.42 19.17
CA ILE A 41 -0.44 7.18 20.43
C ILE A 41 1.00 7.66 20.32
N ALA A 42 1.69 7.33 19.23
CA ALA A 42 3.08 7.76 19.02
C ALA A 42 3.20 9.28 18.94
N LYS A 43 2.30 9.94 18.18
CA LYS A 43 2.26 11.41 18.09
C LYS A 43 1.94 12.08 19.42
N ALA A 44 1.06 11.49 20.24
CA ALA A 44 0.72 12.02 21.55
C ALA A 44 1.85 11.85 22.58
N ALA A 45 2.70 10.85 22.40
CA ALA A 45 3.88 10.61 23.22
C ALA A 45 5.09 11.46 22.81
N HIS A 46 5.12 11.94 21.56
CA HIS A 46 6.21 12.73 21.02
C HIS A 46 6.38 14.06 21.77
N ILE A 47 7.60 14.33 22.24
CA ILE A 47 7.98 15.58 22.89
C ILE A 47 9.09 16.22 22.07
N ASP A 48 8.83 17.42 21.56
CA ASP A 48 9.81 18.16 20.74
C ASP A 48 10.93 18.72 21.62
N ASP A 49 12.18 18.48 21.22
CA ASP A 49 13.34 19.19 21.74
C ASP A 49 13.68 20.38 20.83
N PHE A 50 13.38 21.60 21.31
CA PHE A 50 13.65 22.84 20.57
C PHE A 50 15.12 23.29 20.59
N THR A 51 16.00 22.53 21.25
CA THR A 51 17.45 22.77 21.19
C THR A 51 18.11 22.12 19.98
N GLU A 52 17.43 21.16 19.36
CA GLU A 52 17.88 20.45 18.16
C GLU A 52 17.01 20.82 16.94
N LEU A 53 17.42 20.36 15.75
CA LEU A 53 16.59 20.47 14.56
C LEU A 53 15.38 19.56 14.73
N LEU A 54 14.18 20.13 14.62
CA LEU A 54 12.94 19.37 14.73
C LEU A 54 12.88 18.24 13.68
N SER A 55 12.42 17.07 14.12
CA SER A 55 12.15 15.93 13.26
C SER A 55 11.10 16.28 12.21
N PHE A 56 11.22 15.66 11.04
CA PHE A 56 10.25 15.85 9.96
C PHE A 56 8.84 15.36 10.35
N TYR A 57 8.77 14.25 11.09
CA TYR A 57 7.54 13.72 11.66
C TYR A 57 7.44 14.00 13.14
N ASN A 58 6.23 14.31 13.60
CA ASN A 58 5.88 14.46 15.00
C ASN A 58 5.68 13.11 15.72
N TYR A 59 6.45 12.10 15.35
CA TYR A 59 6.52 10.79 15.99
C TYR A 59 7.82 10.10 15.55
N SER A 60 8.32 9.19 16.39
CA SER A 60 9.45 8.33 16.05
C SER A 60 9.00 6.91 15.70
N LEU A 61 9.80 6.20 14.89
CA LEU A 61 9.54 4.80 14.61
C LEU A 61 9.76 3.90 15.84
N ASP A 62 10.57 4.34 16.80
CA ASP A 62 10.80 3.65 18.06
C ASP A 62 9.52 3.61 18.92
N GLU A 63 8.82 4.74 19.02
CA GLU A 63 7.52 4.84 19.71
C GLU A 63 6.45 3.98 19.02
N THR A 64 6.43 3.95 17.69
CA THR A 64 5.49 3.08 16.98
C THR A 64 5.83 1.61 17.19
N ALA A 65 7.12 1.25 17.15
CA ALA A 65 7.58 -0.12 17.34
C ALA A 65 7.32 -0.63 18.77
N ALA A 66 7.30 0.27 19.77
CA ALA A 66 6.91 -0.06 21.15
C ALA A 66 5.46 -0.56 21.25
N ASN A 67 4.57 -0.13 20.35
CA ASN A 67 3.17 -0.59 20.27
C ASN A 67 3.00 -1.92 19.50
N LYS A 68 3.95 -2.85 19.70
CA LYS A 68 4.05 -4.10 18.94
C LYS A 68 2.78 -4.94 18.96
N GLU A 69 2.08 -5.03 20.09
CA GLU A 69 0.85 -5.84 20.22
C GLU A 69 -0.27 -5.38 19.27
N GLN A 70 -0.43 -4.06 19.12
CA GLN A 70 -1.41 -3.49 18.20
C GLN A 70 -1.01 -3.75 16.75
N LEU A 71 0.27 -3.60 16.43
CA LEU A 71 0.79 -3.86 15.08
C LEU A 71 0.74 -5.36 14.72
N ASP A 72 1.01 -6.26 15.66
CA ASP A 72 0.80 -7.71 15.52
C ASP A 72 -0.67 -8.02 15.24
N SER A 73 -1.60 -7.33 15.91
CA SER A 73 -3.04 -7.47 15.66
C SER A 73 -3.45 -6.99 14.26
N VAL A 74 -2.85 -5.91 13.76
CA VAL A 74 -3.06 -5.42 12.38
C VAL A 74 -2.59 -6.47 11.37
N ILE A 75 -1.38 -7.01 11.54
CA ILE A 75 -0.80 -8.03 10.66
C ILE A 75 -1.66 -9.30 10.69
N TYR A 76 -2.03 -9.76 11.88
CA TYR A 76 -2.84 -10.97 12.05
C TYR A 76 -4.21 -10.83 11.38
N LYS A 77 -4.93 -9.73 11.61
CA LYS A 77 -6.23 -9.47 10.98
C LYS A 77 -6.11 -9.39 9.46
N SER A 78 -5.12 -8.66 8.96
CA SER A 78 -4.94 -8.49 7.52
C SER A 78 -4.61 -9.82 6.84
N THR A 79 -3.67 -10.58 7.40
CA THR A 79 -3.29 -11.93 6.91
C THR A 79 -4.48 -12.90 6.97
N THR A 80 -5.24 -12.87 8.06
CA THR A 80 -6.43 -13.72 8.21
C THR A 80 -7.50 -13.38 7.16
N GLY A 81 -7.71 -12.09 6.88
CA GLY A 81 -8.61 -11.63 5.83
C GLY A 81 -8.19 -12.12 4.44
N ILE A 82 -6.90 -12.08 4.14
CA ILE A 82 -6.34 -12.58 2.88
C ILE A 82 -6.56 -14.08 2.73
N VAL A 83 -6.28 -14.86 3.78
CA VAL A 83 -6.33 -16.33 3.73
C VAL A 83 -7.78 -16.87 3.70
N LEU A 84 -8.69 -16.25 4.45
CA LEU A 84 -10.06 -16.73 4.59
C LEU A 84 -10.97 -16.36 3.41
N HIS A 85 -10.61 -15.36 2.61
CA HIS A 85 -11.42 -14.88 1.50
C HIS A 85 -10.88 -15.31 0.13
N ASP A 86 -11.72 -15.19 -0.88
CA ASP A 86 -11.35 -15.44 -2.27
C ASP A 86 -10.38 -14.34 -2.73
N LEU A 87 -9.28 -14.70 -3.40
CA LEU A 87 -8.26 -13.73 -3.84
C LEU A 87 -8.78 -12.73 -4.88
N ARG A 88 -9.94 -12.99 -5.48
CA ARG A 88 -10.64 -12.05 -6.39
C ARG A 88 -11.41 -10.95 -5.66
N ASN A 89 -11.28 -10.89 -4.34
CA ASN A 89 -11.85 -9.84 -3.51
C ASN A 89 -11.10 -8.52 -3.73
N ASP A 90 -11.86 -7.43 -3.77
CA ASP A 90 -11.36 -6.10 -4.12
C ASP A 90 -10.55 -5.43 -2.99
N TRP A 91 -10.47 -6.04 -1.80
CA TRP A 91 -9.74 -5.48 -0.64
C TRP A 91 -8.41 -6.16 -0.35
N ILE A 92 -8.02 -7.16 -1.15
CA ILE A 92 -6.83 -7.99 -0.84
C ILE A 92 -5.56 -7.15 -0.92
N ASP A 93 -5.43 -6.27 -1.91
CA ASP A 93 -4.32 -5.32 -2.01
C ASP A 93 -4.27 -4.36 -0.82
N ASN A 94 -5.42 -3.84 -0.37
CA ASN A 94 -5.48 -2.98 0.81
C ASN A 94 -5.04 -3.71 2.08
N LEU A 95 -5.39 -4.98 2.25
CA LEU A 95 -4.92 -5.79 3.37
C LEU A 95 -3.41 -6.01 3.33
N TYR A 96 -2.83 -6.26 2.15
CA TYR A 96 -1.37 -6.32 2.01
C TYR A 96 -0.71 -4.97 2.30
N LEU A 97 -1.32 -3.85 1.87
CA LEU A 97 -0.83 -2.51 2.17
C LEU A 97 -0.78 -2.27 3.68
N LEU A 98 -1.84 -2.63 4.41
CA LEU A 98 -1.87 -2.54 5.88
C LEU A 98 -0.82 -3.44 6.54
N THR A 99 -0.61 -4.66 6.03
CA THR A 99 0.45 -5.54 6.51
C THR A 99 1.84 -4.92 6.30
N GLY A 100 2.12 -4.36 5.12
CA GLY A 100 3.38 -3.68 4.83
C GLY A 100 3.60 -2.45 5.72
N ALA A 101 2.57 -1.61 5.88
CA ALA A 101 2.63 -0.45 6.76
C ALA A 101 2.87 -0.85 8.23
N ALA A 102 2.22 -1.90 8.71
CA ALA A 102 2.45 -2.43 10.04
C ALA A 102 3.87 -2.99 10.22
N TYR A 103 4.45 -3.63 9.20
CA TYR A 103 5.86 -4.03 9.24
C TYR A 103 6.80 -2.83 9.31
N TYR A 104 6.53 -1.78 8.53
CA TYR A 104 7.32 -0.56 8.54
C TYR A 104 7.29 0.12 9.93
N LEU A 105 6.12 0.28 10.54
CA LEU A 105 5.97 0.85 11.88
C LEU A 105 6.58 -0.01 12.99
N ARG A 106 6.80 -1.30 12.73
CA ARG A 106 7.55 -2.21 13.61
C ARG A 106 9.05 -2.22 13.35
N GLN A 107 9.55 -1.35 12.48
CA GLN A 107 10.93 -1.33 12.00
C GLN A 107 11.38 -2.65 11.35
N GLN A 108 10.44 -3.44 10.83
CA GLN A 108 10.73 -4.64 10.04
C GLN A 108 10.81 -4.27 8.56
N PHE A 109 11.80 -3.44 8.23
CA PHE A 109 11.88 -2.78 6.93
C PHE A 109 12.04 -3.76 5.76
N ASP A 110 12.79 -4.86 5.93
CA ASP A 110 12.92 -5.89 4.89
C ASP A 110 11.56 -6.52 4.55
N SER A 111 10.79 -6.90 5.59
CA SER A 111 9.45 -7.46 5.42
C SER A 111 8.48 -6.46 4.78
N ALA A 112 8.58 -5.19 5.18
CA ALA A 112 7.79 -4.11 4.59
C ALA A 112 8.12 -3.95 3.10
N TYR A 113 9.40 -3.87 2.76
CA TYR A 113 9.88 -3.72 1.38
C TYR A 113 9.39 -4.86 0.49
N LEU A 114 9.57 -6.11 0.94
CA LEU A 114 9.11 -7.29 0.19
C LEU A 114 7.59 -7.30 0.01
N THR A 115 6.83 -6.84 1.01
CA THR A 115 5.37 -6.75 0.92
C THR A 115 4.96 -5.69 -0.12
N PHE A 116 5.55 -4.50 -0.10
CA PHE A 116 5.24 -3.46 -1.09
C PHE A 116 5.68 -3.84 -2.50
N GLN A 117 6.84 -4.47 -2.64
CA GLN A 117 7.31 -5.02 -3.91
C GLN A 117 6.35 -6.10 -4.44
N PHE A 118 5.87 -6.99 -3.57
CA PHE A 118 4.87 -7.99 -3.92
C PHE A 118 3.57 -7.34 -4.42
N ILE A 119 3.07 -6.28 -3.75
CA ILE A 119 1.88 -5.55 -4.22
C ILE A 119 2.13 -4.96 -5.62
N ASN A 120 3.28 -4.32 -5.81
CA ASN A 120 3.64 -3.70 -7.08
C ASN A 120 3.73 -4.71 -8.23
N TYR A 121 4.15 -5.94 -7.95
CA TYR A 121 4.23 -7.04 -8.90
C TYR A 121 2.87 -7.71 -9.14
N ALA A 122 2.16 -8.10 -8.08
CA ALA A 122 0.94 -8.90 -8.16
C ALA A 122 -0.23 -8.16 -8.84
N TRP A 123 -0.33 -6.84 -8.63
CA TRP A 123 -1.36 -5.98 -9.23
C TRP A 123 -0.86 -5.14 -10.42
N ALA A 124 0.31 -5.47 -10.99
CA ALA A 124 0.74 -4.88 -12.25
C ALA A 124 -0.20 -5.27 -13.40
N ARG A 125 -0.35 -4.37 -14.39
CA ARG A 125 -1.19 -4.61 -15.56
C ARG A 125 -0.60 -5.76 -16.40
N LYS A 126 -1.43 -6.76 -16.67
CA LYS A 126 -1.11 -7.89 -17.53
C LYS A 126 -1.84 -7.76 -18.85
N GLU A 127 -1.19 -8.18 -19.93
CA GLU A 127 -1.80 -8.33 -21.25
C GLU A 127 -2.83 -9.47 -21.24
N LYS A 128 -3.65 -9.55 -22.29
CA LYS A 128 -4.66 -10.61 -22.42
C LYS A 128 -4.04 -12.01 -22.42
N ASP A 129 -2.79 -12.11 -22.86
CA ASP A 129 -2.03 -13.35 -22.95
C ASP A 129 -1.26 -13.66 -21.65
N GLY A 130 -1.47 -12.86 -20.59
CA GLY A 130 -0.94 -13.09 -19.24
C GLY A 130 0.47 -12.54 -18.99
N TYR A 131 1.19 -12.12 -20.03
CA TYR A 131 2.48 -11.44 -19.91
C TYR A 131 2.31 -10.03 -19.34
N TYR A 132 3.33 -9.55 -18.61
CA TYR A 132 3.35 -8.17 -18.13
C TYR A 132 3.42 -7.22 -19.33
N GLN A 133 2.69 -6.11 -19.25
CA GLN A 133 2.85 -5.03 -20.22
C GLN A 133 4.30 -4.52 -20.12
N THR A 134 5.08 -4.77 -21.16
CA THR A 134 6.45 -4.28 -21.21
C THR A 134 6.42 -2.80 -21.58
N ILE A 135 7.03 -1.98 -20.73
CA ILE A 135 7.32 -0.57 -20.98
C ILE A 135 7.94 -0.44 -22.38
N GLY A 136 7.26 0.24 -23.31
CA GLY A 136 7.71 0.42 -24.69
C GLY A 136 7.05 -0.45 -25.76
N SER A 137 6.03 -1.26 -25.44
CA SER A 137 5.34 -2.08 -26.45
C SER A 137 4.40 -1.23 -27.34
N LYS A 138 4.17 -1.68 -28.59
CA LYS A 138 3.25 -0.98 -29.54
C LYS A 138 1.81 -0.84 -29.03
N PHE A 139 1.41 -1.63 -28.03
CA PHE A 139 0.10 -1.59 -27.40
C PHE A 139 -0.01 -0.60 -26.24
N ASP A 140 1.10 0.03 -25.85
CA ASP A 140 1.19 0.91 -24.69
C ASP A 140 0.70 2.35 -24.96
N GLY A 141 0.11 2.59 -26.14
CA GLY A 141 -0.66 3.79 -26.51
C GLY A 141 -0.16 5.08 -25.86
N ASN A 142 0.92 5.67 -26.38
CA ASN A 142 1.54 6.92 -25.90
C ASN A 142 1.99 6.98 -24.42
N ASN A 143 1.72 5.97 -23.58
CA ASN A 143 2.13 5.91 -22.17
C ASN A 143 3.27 4.90 -21.94
N ALA A 144 4.12 4.73 -22.96
CA ALA A 144 5.21 3.77 -23.06
C ALA A 144 6.27 3.78 -21.93
N PHE A 145 6.13 4.63 -20.91
CA PHE A 145 7.07 4.86 -19.81
C PHE A 145 6.41 4.90 -18.43
N SER A 146 5.16 4.44 -18.30
CA SER A 146 4.41 4.51 -17.05
C SER A 146 4.61 3.26 -16.19
N VAL A 147 5.06 3.44 -14.95
CA VAL A 147 5.23 2.35 -13.96
C VAL A 147 3.99 2.23 -13.07
N SER A 148 3.35 3.36 -12.79
CA SER A 148 2.11 3.48 -12.03
C SER A 148 0.90 2.93 -12.80
N THR A 149 -0.14 2.55 -12.07
CA THR A 149 -1.40 2.12 -12.70
C THR A 149 -2.34 3.29 -12.80
N GLN A 150 -2.80 3.60 -14.03
CA GLN A 150 -3.85 4.59 -14.22
C GLN A 150 -5.14 4.20 -13.47
N GLU A 151 -5.53 5.02 -12.50
CA GLU A 151 -6.75 4.80 -11.71
C GLU A 151 -8.00 5.16 -12.54
N LYS A 152 -8.95 4.21 -12.64
CA LYS A 152 -10.22 4.44 -13.33
C LYS A 152 -11.21 5.15 -12.40
N ASN A 153 -11.26 6.48 -12.48
CA ASN A 153 -12.07 7.36 -11.63
C ASN A 153 -13.56 7.46 -12.03
N SER A 154 -14.22 6.36 -12.40
CA SER A 154 -15.67 6.39 -12.66
C SER A 154 -16.46 6.57 -11.35
N LEU A 155 -17.44 7.49 -11.32
CA LEU A 155 -18.24 7.85 -10.12
C LEU A 155 -18.79 6.65 -9.30
N PRO A 156 -19.33 5.57 -9.91
CA PRO A 156 -19.80 4.42 -9.13
C PRO A 156 -18.66 3.69 -8.42
N ARG A 157 -17.48 3.61 -9.05
CA ARG A 157 -16.31 2.93 -8.51
C ARG A 157 -15.70 3.67 -7.32
N LYS A 158 -15.78 5.00 -7.29
CA LYS A 158 -15.32 5.82 -6.17
C LYS A 158 -16.15 5.63 -4.90
N VAL A 159 -17.43 5.26 -5.03
CA VAL A 159 -18.36 5.09 -3.90
C VAL A 159 -18.35 3.65 -3.36
N PHE A 160 -18.09 2.66 -4.22
CA PHE A 160 -18.22 1.25 -3.86
C PHE A 160 -16.89 0.47 -3.80
N SER A 161 -15.75 1.10 -4.10
CA SER A 161 -14.43 0.47 -3.98
C SER A 161 -13.36 1.50 -3.61
N GLU A 162 -12.41 1.10 -2.76
CA GLU A 162 -11.20 1.88 -2.53
C GLU A 162 -10.32 1.85 -3.81
N PRO A 163 -9.57 2.93 -4.11
CA PRO A 163 -8.61 2.90 -5.22
C PRO A 163 -7.58 1.78 -5.02
N PRO A 164 -7.04 1.23 -6.12
CA PRO A 164 -6.07 0.14 -6.06
C PRO A 164 -4.82 0.56 -5.29
N SER A 165 -4.39 -0.26 -4.33
CA SER A 165 -3.31 0.07 -3.39
C SER A 165 -1.91 0.05 -3.99
N ARG A 166 -1.75 -0.34 -5.27
CA ARG A 166 -0.45 -0.42 -5.95
C ARG A 166 0.26 0.92 -5.99
N ASN A 167 -0.45 2.01 -6.29
CA ASN A 167 0.19 3.32 -6.36
C ASN A 167 0.62 3.81 -4.97
N ASP A 168 -0.18 3.53 -3.93
CA ASP A 168 0.16 3.80 -2.53
C ASP A 168 1.39 2.99 -2.09
N ALA A 169 1.49 1.72 -2.52
CA ALA A 169 2.63 0.86 -2.21
C ALA A 169 3.96 1.41 -2.74
N PHE A 170 3.98 2.14 -3.85
CA PHE A 170 5.20 2.83 -4.29
C PHE A 170 5.66 3.91 -3.31
N ILE A 171 4.74 4.72 -2.77
CA ILE A 171 5.07 5.74 -1.77
C ILE A 171 5.63 5.09 -0.50
N TRP A 172 4.98 4.03 -0.03
CA TRP A 172 5.46 3.26 1.11
C TRP A 172 6.80 2.57 0.86
N GLN A 173 7.05 2.10 -0.36
CA GLN A 173 8.35 1.55 -0.75
C GLN A 173 9.44 2.62 -0.69
N ILE A 174 9.17 3.87 -1.11
CA ILE A 174 10.12 4.99 -0.95
C ILE A 174 10.43 5.23 0.53
N ARG A 175 9.41 5.31 1.40
CA ARG A 175 9.59 5.44 2.87
C ARG A 175 10.49 4.34 3.42
N THR A 176 10.24 3.10 2.99
CA THR A 176 11.01 1.92 3.43
C THR A 176 12.45 1.94 2.93
N LEU A 177 12.68 2.33 1.68
CA LEU A 177 14.02 2.47 1.11
C LEU A 177 14.83 3.54 1.85
N MET A 178 14.22 4.66 2.21
CA MET A 178 14.89 5.70 3.03
C MET A 178 15.23 5.18 4.43
N ALA A 179 14.33 4.42 5.06
CA ALA A 179 14.58 3.79 6.36
C ALA A 179 15.67 2.70 6.32
N LEU A 180 15.87 2.06 5.16
CA LEU A 180 16.96 1.12 4.88
C LEU A 180 18.27 1.82 4.46
N GLU A 181 18.32 3.15 4.45
CA GLU A 181 19.46 3.96 3.98
C GLU A 181 19.80 3.75 2.48
N GLU A 182 18.87 3.19 1.71
CA GLU A 182 19.00 2.93 0.27
C GLU A 182 18.58 4.17 -0.55
N TYR A 183 19.20 5.31 -0.25
CA TYR A 183 18.81 6.63 -0.78
C TYR A 183 18.86 6.74 -2.30
N GLY A 184 19.77 6.01 -2.96
CA GLY A 184 19.87 5.99 -4.42
C GLY A 184 18.65 5.34 -5.08
N GLN A 185 18.15 4.24 -4.50
CA GLN A 185 16.95 3.55 -4.98
C GLN A 185 15.70 4.40 -4.71
N ALA A 186 15.62 5.02 -3.53
CA ALA A 186 14.54 5.95 -3.18
C ALA A 186 14.47 7.12 -4.17
N ALA A 187 15.60 7.77 -4.46
CA ALA A 187 15.69 8.87 -5.42
C ALA A 187 15.24 8.45 -6.81
N SER A 188 15.72 7.29 -7.29
CA SER A 188 15.34 6.75 -8.59
C SER A 188 13.82 6.54 -8.69
N LEU A 189 13.20 6.00 -7.63
CA LEU A 189 11.76 5.75 -7.60
C LEU A 189 10.96 7.07 -7.55
N ILE A 190 11.39 8.04 -6.73
CA ILE A 190 10.78 9.38 -6.68
C ILE A 190 10.78 10.04 -8.06
N ILE A 191 11.94 10.09 -8.73
CA ILE A 191 12.09 10.70 -10.07
C ILE A 191 11.23 9.97 -11.10
N THR A 192 11.15 8.64 -11.01
CA THR A 192 10.33 7.82 -11.91
C THR A 192 8.85 8.17 -11.76
N LEU A 193 8.32 8.21 -10.54
CA LEU A 193 6.92 8.53 -10.27
C LEU A 193 6.58 9.99 -10.61
N LYS A 194 7.50 10.93 -10.35
CA LYS A 194 7.31 12.35 -10.65
C LYS A 194 7.14 12.63 -12.14
N ASN A 195 7.84 11.86 -12.97
CA ASN A 195 7.77 11.98 -14.43
C ASN A 195 6.69 11.07 -15.05
N ASP A 196 5.97 10.28 -14.24
CA ASP A 196 5.00 9.32 -14.73
C ASP A 196 3.63 9.99 -14.98
N PRO A 197 3.15 10.05 -16.24
CA PRO A 197 1.89 10.70 -16.56
C PRO A 197 0.65 9.97 -16.02
N ALA A 198 0.76 8.69 -15.64
CA ALA A 198 -0.36 7.92 -15.09
C ALA A 198 -0.42 7.98 -13.56
N PHE A 199 0.54 8.63 -12.90
CA PHE A 199 0.57 8.72 -11.44
C PHE A 199 -0.66 9.48 -10.93
N PRO A 200 -1.38 8.95 -9.94
CA PRO A 200 -2.67 9.50 -9.54
C PRO A 200 -2.50 10.83 -8.82
N LYS A 201 -3.26 11.85 -9.24
CA LYS A 201 -3.23 13.19 -8.63
C LYS A 201 -3.44 13.21 -7.12
N ARG A 202 -4.17 12.23 -6.57
CA ARG A 202 -4.43 12.12 -5.12
C ARG A 202 -3.15 11.86 -4.31
N LEU A 203 -2.15 11.20 -4.90
CA LEU A 203 -0.89 10.83 -4.25
C LEU A 203 0.23 11.83 -4.51
N GLN A 204 -0.04 12.93 -5.24
CA GLN A 204 0.99 13.92 -5.51
C GLN A 204 1.51 14.54 -4.20
N SER A 205 0.61 14.85 -3.26
CA SER A 205 1.01 15.37 -1.94
C SER A 205 1.92 14.39 -1.21
N ASP A 206 1.58 13.10 -1.21
CA ASP A 206 2.37 12.06 -0.54
C ASP A 206 3.73 11.85 -1.24
N LEU A 207 3.79 12.01 -2.57
CA LEU A 207 5.03 11.97 -3.34
C LEU A 207 5.94 13.16 -3.00
N GLU A 208 5.39 14.37 -2.91
CA GLU A 208 6.15 15.55 -2.50
C GLU A 208 6.61 15.45 -1.05
N GLU A 209 5.82 14.83 -0.16
CA GLU A 209 6.21 14.55 1.23
C GLU A 209 7.45 13.65 1.29
N VAL A 210 7.45 12.51 0.59
CA VAL A 210 8.63 11.62 0.59
C VAL A 210 9.82 12.20 -0.17
N GLN A 211 9.58 13.07 -1.16
CA GLN A 211 10.64 13.82 -1.82
C GLN A 211 11.27 14.81 -0.84
N ALA A 212 10.47 15.53 -0.05
CA ALA A 212 10.96 16.46 0.96
C ALA A 212 11.73 15.75 2.07
N LEU A 213 11.28 14.56 2.49
CA LEU A 213 11.99 13.74 3.49
C LEU A 213 13.34 13.21 2.98
N TRP A 214 13.48 13.01 1.68
CA TRP A 214 14.73 12.53 1.07
C TRP A 214 15.81 13.61 0.98
N PHE A 215 15.42 14.89 0.87
CA PHE A 215 16.34 16.04 0.77
C PHE A 215 16.97 16.41 2.12
#